data_AF-A0A662E449-F1
#
_entry.id   AF-A0A662E449-F1
#
_cell.length_a   1.000
_cell.length_b   1.000
_cell.length_c   1.000
_cell.angle_alpha   90.00
_cell.angle_beta   90.00
_cell.angle_gamma   90.00
#
_symmetry.space_group_name_H-M   'P 1'
#
loop_
_entity.id
_entity.type
_entity.pdbx_description
1 polymer ?
#
loop_
_entity_poly.entity_id
_entity_poly.type
_entity_poly.pdbx_seq_one_letter_code
_entity_poly.pdbx_strand_id
1 'polypeptide(L)'
;MTTLGKSSRRILRAAAVGILVALVFGSPALADPAGPTDYLSEVVAIDPSTPTIEVAILGGDSFVQLKVQPGSEVIVIGYRGEQYLWFKADGTVLENQNSPTKYTNNDRYGGGDIPPSATVDASPDWQPIASNGRWSWHDHRAHWMQQTRPFGQSAGDQILEAVVPLQVDGVEVDVTIISTWQPEPSPVPVWGGLLAGLILAVGTWFTRAKLLPAVVLTLPAVAAALLAGTWQYFSLPSETAPRLMWWILPAIALVCSIIGIAAGVTQRRFVADAALLLVGVELAIWGFFKRDGLSAAIIPTDAPGWFDRLATAMAISGGVGFAIVAVWFLFRLPAKTGAVSESPVSDSREQSGSPSPAHP
;
A
#
# COMPACT_ATOMS: atom_id res chain seq x y z
N MET A 1 -40.16 11.66 -1.29
CA MET A 1 -38.79 11.72 -0.73
C MET A 1 -38.80 11.08 0.65
N THR A 2 -38.38 9.82 0.72
CA THR A 2 -38.38 8.99 1.94
C THR A 2 -37.27 9.44 2.89
N THR A 3 -37.67 9.92 4.07
CA THR A 3 -36.74 10.30 5.14
C THR A 3 -36.02 9.06 5.67
N LEU A 4 -34.74 8.89 5.35
CA LEU A 4 -33.87 7.92 6.01
C LEU A 4 -33.96 8.09 7.53
N GLY A 5 -34.29 7.00 8.23
CA GLY A 5 -34.43 6.96 9.68
C GLY A 5 -33.14 7.35 10.41
N LYS A 6 -33.26 7.85 11.66
CA LYS A 6 -32.13 8.33 12.49
C LYS A 6 -30.99 7.30 12.62
N SER A 7 -31.29 5.99 12.54
CA SER A 7 -30.30 4.91 12.56
C SER A 7 -29.43 4.89 11.28
N SER A 8 -30.05 4.99 10.11
CA SER A 8 -29.37 5.02 8.80
C SER A 8 -28.43 6.23 8.68
N ARG A 9 -28.81 7.38 9.25
CA ARG A 9 -27.96 8.58 9.31
C ARG A 9 -26.75 8.43 10.22
N ARG A 10 -26.82 7.60 11.28
CA ARG A 10 -25.68 7.32 12.16
C ARG A 10 -24.68 6.35 11.51
N ILE A 11 -25.18 5.37 10.76
CA ILE A 11 -24.37 4.40 10.00
C ILE A 11 -23.58 5.11 8.89
N LEU A 12 -24.26 5.94 8.10
CA LEU A 12 -23.62 6.76 7.06
C LEU A 12 -22.56 7.69 7.63
N ARG A 13 -22.79 8.26 8.83
CA ARG A 13 -21.80 9.11 9.50
C ARG A 13 -20.60 8.32 10.03
N ALA A 14 -20.81 7.13 10.60
CA ALA A 14 -19.72 6.29 11.10
C ALA A 14 -18.84 5.75 9.95
N ALA A 15 -19.47 5.29 8.86
CA ALA A 15 -18.75 4.88 7.66
C ALA A 15 -18.01 6.06 7.01
N ALA A 16 -18.65 7.23 6.93
CA ALA A 16 -18.00 8.45 6.43
C ALA A 16 -16.82 8.88 7.31
N VAL A 17 -16.91 8.75 8.65
CA VAL A 17 -15.79 9.05 9.55
C VAL A 17 -14.67 8.02 9.40
N GLY A 18 -14.97 6.72 9.23
CA GLY A 18 -13.96 5.71 8.94
C GLY A 18 -13.20 6.00 7.63
N ILE A 19 -13.94 6.35 6.57
CA ILE A 19 -13.38 6.79 5.29
C ILE A 19 -12.58 8.10 5.45
N LEU A 20 -13.07 9.06 6.23
CA LEU A 20 -12.37 10.32 6.46
C LEU A 20 -11.05 10.10 7.22
N VAL A 21 -11.04 9.21 8.22
CA VAL A 21 -9.83 8.87 8.98
C VAL A 21 -8.81 8.15 8.07
N ALA A 22 -9.26 7.26 7.18
CA ALA A 22 -8.40 6.64 6.17
C ALA A 22 -7.84 7.65 5.15
N LEU A 23 -8.59 8.71 4.82
CA LEU A 23 -8.18 9.77 3.89
C LEU A 23 -7.28 10.84 4.55
N VAL A 24 -7.37 11.05 5.87
CA VAL A 24 -6.60 12.08 6.59
C VAL A 24 -5.13 11.70 6.79
N PHE A 25 -4.78 10.41 6.73
CA PHE A 25 -3.38 9.95 6.72
C PHE A 25 -2.78 9.95 5.30
N GLY A 26 -3.07 10.99 4.50
CA GLY A 26 -2.29 11.28 3.31
C GLY A 26 -0.84 11.51 3.72
N SER A 27 0.05 10.61 3.30
CA SER A 27 1.50 10.76 3.45
C SER A 27 1.95 12.15 3.00
N PRO A 28 3.05 12.73 3.56
CA PRO A 28 3.59 13.98 3.05
C PRO A 28 3.81 13.84 1.53
N ALA A 29 3.16 14.70 0.76
CA ALA A 29 3.10 14.66 -0.69
C ALA A 29 4.41 15.06 -1.40
N LEU A 30 5.57 14.84 -0.76
CA LEU A 30 6.84 15.45 -1.15
C LEU A 30 7.96 14.44 -1.45
N ALA A 31 7.77 13.14 -1.18
CA ALA A 31 8.76 12.13 -1.50
C ALA A 31 8.15 11.06 -2.41
N ASP A 32 8.87 10.69 -3.48
CA ASP A 32 8.53 9.60 -4.38
C ASP A 32 9.21 8.30 -3.87
N PRO A 33 8.48 7.39 -3.20
CA PRO A 33 9.05 6.17 -2.65
C PRO A 33 9.25 5.10 -3.73
N ALA A 34 10.10 4.10 -3.43
CA ALA A 34 10.28 2.97 -4.34
C ALA A 34 8.95 2.32 -4.74
N GLY A 35 8.82 2.06 -6.04
CA GLY A 35 7.71 1.33 -6.64
C GLY A 35 8.15 -0.03 -7.17
N PRO A 36 7.22 -0.96 -7.42
CA PRO A 36 7.50 -2.16 -8.20
C PRO A 36 8.03 -1.82 -9.60
N THR A 37 8.96 -2.63 -10.11
CA THR A 37 9.64 -2.42 -11.40
C THR A 37 9.88 -3.74 -12.13
N ASP A 38 10.02 -3.65 -13.46
CA ASP A 38 10.47 -4.77 -14.31
C ASP A 38 11.99 -4.74 -14.54
N TYR A 39 12.71 -3.75 -13.99
CA TYR A 39 14.12 -3.51 -14.26
C TYR A 39 14.97 -3.70 -13.00
N LEU A 40 16.07 -4.45 -13.15
CA LEU A 40 17.08 -4.61 -12.11
C LEU A 40 18.29 -3.76 -12.49
N SER A 41 18.64 -2.79 -11.67
CA SER A 41 19.90 -2.06 -11.82
C SER A 41 20.95 -2.55 -10.85
N GLU A 42 22.18 -2.62 -11.32
CA GLU A 42 23.31 -3.17 -10.58
C GLU A 42 24.56 -2.32 -10.80
N VAL A 43 25.34 -2.14 -9.74
CA VAL A 43 26.69 -1.58 -9.82
C VAL A 43 27.61 -2.68 -10.35
N VAL A 44 28.19 -2.46 -11.52
CA VAL A 44 29.07 -3.46 -12.18
C VAL A 44 30.54 -3.10 -12.12
N ALA A 45 30.87 -1.82 -11.90
CA ALA A 45 32.23 -1.36 -11.74
C ALA A 45 32.33 -0.12 -10.84
N ILE A 46 33.46 -0.01 -10.14
CA ILE A 46 33.92 1.20 -9.44
C ILE A 46 35.39 1.36 -9.85
N ASP A 47 35.71 2.44 -10.56
CA ASP A 47 37.05 2.66 -11.12
C ASP A 47 37.57 4.08 -10.83
N PRO A 48 38.76 4.24 -10.21
CA PRO A 48 39.56 3.18 -9.60
C PRO A 48 38.85 2.53 -8.42
N SER A 49 39.08 1.23 -8.24
CA SER A 49 38.53 0.50 -7.10
C SER A 49 39.09 1.04 -5.78
N THR A 50 38.20 1.23 -4.81
CA THR A 50 38.56 1.71 -3.46
C THR A 50 37.71 1.00 -2.39
N PRO A 51 38.28 0.68 -1.21
CA PRO A 51 37.53 0.11 -0.09
C PRO A 51 36.79 1.17 0.75
N THR A 52 36.96 2.45 0.46
CA THR A 52 36.42 3.56 1.28
C THR A 52 34.94 3.84 1.03
N ILE A 53 34.39 3.30 -0.06
CA ILE A 53 32.98 3.46 -0.42
C ILE A 53 32.31 2.11 -0.69
N GLU A 54 31.01 2.05 -0.43
CA GLU A 54 30.12 0.97 -0.82
C GLU A 54 28.93 1.59 -1.56
N VAL A 55 28.64 1.11 -2.77
CA VAL A 55 27.51 1.57 -3.57
C VAL A 55 26.56 0.42 -3.83
N ALA A 56 25.27 0.65 -3.61
CA ALA A 56 24.22 -0.33 -3.82
C ALA A 56 23.01 0.30 -4.53
N ILE A 57 22.29 -0.50 -5.30
CA ILE A 57 20.97 -0.14 -5.81
C ILE A 57 19.91 -0.73 -4.89
N LEU A 58 18.96 0.10 -4.47
CA LEU A 58 17.86 -0.31 -3.60
C LEU A 58 16.53 -0.31 -4.36
N GLY A 59 15.64 -1.23 -3.99
CA GLY A 59 14.29 -1.29 -4.56
C GLY A 59 14.26 -1.72 -6.02
N GLY A 60 15.24 -2.51 -6.47
CA GLY A 60 15.39 -2.96 -7.87
C GLY A 60 16.14 -1.95 -8.72
N ASP A 61 15.58 -0.75 -8.86
CA ASP A 61 16.14 0.34 -9.66
C ASP A 61 15.74 1.72 -9.09
N SER A 62 15.28 1.77 -7.83
CA SER A 62 14.66 2.99 -7.28
C SER A 62 15.68 3.97 -6.76
N PHE A 63 16.68 3.51 -6.01
CA PHE A 63 17.62 4.41 -5.35
C PHE A 63 19.06 3.94 -5.51
N VAL A 64 19.96 4.90 -5.66
CA VAL A 64 21.39 4.67 -5.41
C VAL A 64 21.64 4.94 -3.93
N GLN A 65 22.29 4.01 -3.24
CA GLN A 65 22.82 4.20 -1.89
C GLN A 65 24.33 4.29 -1.96
N LEU A 66 24.87 5.32 -1.33
CA LEU A 66 26.30 5.45 -1.08
C LEU A 66 26.53 5.38 0.44
N LYS A 67 27.47 4.55 0.86
CA LYS A 67 28.08 4.55 2.19
C LYS A 67 29.56 4.91 2.06
N VAL A 68 30.03 5.79 2.93
CA VAL A 68 31.41 6.25 2.98
C VAL A 68 31.99 5.91 4.35
N GLN A 69 33.18 5.31 4.37
CA GLN A 69 33.88 4.99 5.61
C GLN A 69 34.32 6.26 6.35
N PRO A 70 34.29 6.29 7.69
CA PRO A 70 34.83 7.41 8.46
C PRO A 70 36.29 7.70 8.08
N GLY A 71 36.63 8.98 7.95
CA GLY A 71 37.95 9.44 7.55
C GLY A 71 38.13 9.75 6.06
N SER A 72 37.21 9.30 5.20
CA SER A 72 37.21 9.66 3.77
C SER A 72 36.16 10.70 3.42
N GLU A 73 36.46 11.52 2.43
CA GLU A 73 35.59 12.55 1.88
C GLU A 73 35.13 12.16 0.47
N VAL A 74 33.84 12.31 0.18
CA VAL A 74 33.28 12.02 -1.14
C VAL A 74 32.35 13.12 -1.60
N ILE A 75 32.54 13.62 -2.82
CA ILE A 75 31.60 14.51 -3.50
C ILE A 75 30.94 13.73 -4.64
N VAL A 76 29.61 13.71 -4.68
CA VAL A 76 28.83 13.17 -5.79
C VAL A 76 28.65 14.28 -6.83
N ILE A 77 28.97 13.98 -8.08
CA ILE A 77 28.86 14.94 -9.19
C ILE A 77 27.49 14.81 -9.86
N GLY A 78 26.82 15.97 -9.98
CA GLY A 78 25.53 16.14 -10.63
C GLY A 78 25.59 16.00 -12.15
N TYR A 79 24.42 16.04 -12.77
CA TYR A 79 24.22 15.78 -14.20
C TYR A 79 24.86 16.82 -15.10
N ARG A 80 25.20 18.00 -14.56
CA ARG A 80 25.81 19.10 -15.30
C ARG A 80 27.22 19.41 -14.80
N GLY A 81 27.82 18.50 -14.03
CA GLY A 81 29.15 18.65 -13.46
C GLY A 81 29.19 19.45 -12.15
N GLU A 82 28.04 19.87 -11.62
CA GLU A 82 27.96 20.57 -10.34
C GLU A 82 28.18 19.61 -9.16
N GLN A 83 28.61 20.13 -8.02
CA GLN A 83 28.66 19.34 -6.78
C GLN A 83 27.24 19.16 -6.23
N TYR A 84 26.81 17.91 -6.02
CA TYR A 84 25.45 17.59 -5.60
C TYR A 84 25.38 17.18 -4.12
N LEU A 85 26.05 16.08 -3.74
CA LEU A 85 26.12 15.60 -2.37
C LEU A 85 27.57 15.63 -1.88
N TRP A 86 27.77 15.92 -0.60
CA TRP A 86 29.08 15.90 0.03
C TRP A 86 29.05 15.07 1.32
N PHE A 87 29.72 13.94 1.28
CA PHE A 87 29.98 13.06 2.41
C PHE A 87 31.30 13.46 3.03
N LYS A 88 31.26 14.01 4.24
CA LYS A 88 32.43 14.46 4.97
C LYS A 88 33.10 13.32 5.73
N ALA A 89 34.40 13.47 5.99
CA ALA A 89 35.19 12.52 6.76
C ALA A 89 34.65 12.24 8.18
N ASP A 90 33.87 13.16 8.76
CA ASP A 90 33.23 12.99 10.09
C ASP A 90 31.90 12.21 10.03
N GLY A 91 31.45 11.79 8.84
CA GLY A 91 30.18 11.10 8.61
C GLY A 91 28.99 12.01 8.32
N THR A 92 29.15 13.34 8.37
CA THR A 92 28.10 14.28 7.94
C THR A 92 27.87 14.18 6.44
N VAL A 93 26.62 14.10 6.01
CA VAL A 93 26.23 14.19 4.60
C VAL A 93 25.51 15.51 4.39
N LEU A 94 25.96 16.28 3.41
CA LEU A 94 25.44 17.57 3.02
C LEU A 94 24.85 17.49 1.61
N GLU A 95 23.72 18.16 1.39
CA GLU A 95 23.11 18.36 0.07
C GLU A 95 23.26 19.81 -0.37
N ASN A 96 23.74 20.02 -1.59
CA ASN A 96 23.82 21.35 -2.19
C ASN A 96 22.43 21.82 -2.64
N GLN A 97 21.87 22.80 -1.94
CA GLN A 97 20.57 23.39 -2.26
C GLN A 97 20.57 24.17 -3.57
N ASN A 98 21.72 24.55 -4.09
CA ASN A 98 21.87 25.21 -5.40
C ASN A 98 22.17 24.22 -6.54
N SER A 99 22.21 22.90 -6.29
CA SER A 99 22.40 21.91 -7.35
C SER A 99 21.09 21.69 -8.15
N PRO A 100 21.09 21.87 -9.48
CA PRO A 100 19.97 21.46 -10.33
C PRO A 100 19.62 19.96 -10.21
N THR A 101 20.63 19.10 -10.05
CA THR A 101 20.44 17.65 -9.88
C THR A 101 19.58 17.30 -8.67
N LYS A 102 19.71 18.02 -7.55
CA LYS A 102 18.84 17.85 -6.38
C LYS A 102 17.35 17.85 -6.78
N TYR A 103 16.93 18.91 -7.46
CA TYR A 103 15.52 19.09 -7.82
C TYR A 103 15.07 18.11 -8.90
N THR A 104 15.99 17.77 -9.81
CA THR A 104 15.76 16.75 -10.84
C THR A 104 15.49 15.39 -10.20
N ASN A 105 16.17 15.07 -9.09
CA ASN A 105 16.08 13.81 -8.36
C ASN A 105 14.92 13.71 -7.36
N ASN A 106 14.09 14.75 -7.22
CA ASN A 106 12.92 14.67 -6.34
C ASN A 106 11.83 13.71 -6.85
N ASP A 107 11.81 13.45 -8.16
CA ASP A 107 10.86 12.56 -8.83
C ASP A 107 11.62 11.56 -9.68
N ARG A 108 11.18 10.29 -9.67
CA ARG A 108 11.77 9.23 -10.47
C ARG A 108 11.85 9.55 -11.96
N TYR A 109 10.83 10.14 -12.57
CA TYR A 109 10.82 10.42 -14.01
C TYR A 109 11.27 11.84 -14.36
N GLY A 110 11.73 12.59 -13.36
CA GLY A 110 11.97 14.02 -13.48
C GLY A 110 10.66 14.82 -13.54
N GLY A 111 10.75 16.11 -13.25
CA GLY A 111 9.58 16.99 -13.22
C GLY A 111 9.48 17.91 -12.00
N GLY A 112 10.47 17.87 -11.09
CA GLY A 112 10.61 18.88 -10.06
C GLY A 112 10.94 20.25 -10.67
N ASP A 113 10.24 21.29 -10.21
CA ASP A 113 10.58 22.68 -10.55
C ASP A 113 11.99 22.99 -10.02
N ILE A 114 12.90 23.33 -10.94
CA ILE A 114 14.26 23.76 -10.59
C ILE A 114 14.21 25.27 -10.31
N PRO A 115 14.49 25.74 -9.08
CA PRO A 115 14.47 27.16 -8.77
C PRO A 115 15.51 27.93 -9.60
N PRO A 116 15.27 29.19 -9.99
CA PRO A 116 16.25 30.00 -10.71
C PRO A 116 17.59 30.19 -9.98
N SER A 117 17.62 30.01 -8.66
CA SER A 117 18.84 30.06 -7.85
C SER A 117 19.70 28.79 -7.98
N ALA A 118 19.11 27.66 -8.36
CA ALA A 118 19.81 26.40 -8.55
C ALA A 118 20.40 26.35 -9.96
N THR A 119 21.64 26.83 -10.09
CA THR A 119 22.39 26.85 -11.34
C THR A 119 23.74 26.17 -11.17
N VAL A 120 24.33 25.71 -12.28
CA VAL A 120 25.62 25.00 -12.28
C VAL A 120 26.75 25.86 -11.71
N ASP A 121 26.70 27.18 -11.95
CA ASP A 121 27.74 28.13 -11.54
C ASP A 121 27.47 28.75 -10.16
N ALA A 122 26.34 28.43 -9.52
CA ALA A 122 26.04 28.95 -8.18
C ALA A 122 27.00 28.37 -7.15
N SER A 123 27.45 29.20 -6.20
CA SER A 123 28.21 28.70 -5.05
C SER A 123 27.36 27.69 -4.26
N PRO A 124 27.92 26.54 -3.85
CA PRO A 124 27.16 25.54 -3.11
C PRO A 124 26.55 26.10 -1.82
N ASP A 125 25.28 25.80 -1.57
CA ASP A 125 24.60 26.04 -0.30
C ASP A 125 24.40 24.68 0.39
N TRP A 126 25.33 24.33 1.27
CA TRP A 126 25.39 23.01 1.90
C TRP A 126 24.45 22.92 3.10
N GLN A 127 23.50 21.98 3.04
CA GLN A 127 22.60 21.67 4.16
C GLN A 127 22.76 20.23 4.62
N PRO A 128 22.84 19.96 5.94
CA PRO A 128 22.98 18.60 6.45
C PRO A 128 21.70 17.79 6.28
N ILE A 129 21.85 16.57 5.77
CA ILE A 129 20.76 15.61 5.52
C ILE A 129 20.96 14.28 6.26
N ALA A 130 22.21 13.91 6.61
CA ALA A 130 22.53 12.74 7.41
C ALA A 130 23.84 12.92 8.18
N SER A 131 24.12 12.01 9.12
CA SER A 131 25.27 12.09 10.03
C SER A 131 25.99 10.75 10.27
N ASN A 132 25.78 9.77 9.39
CA ASN A 132 26.30 8.41 9.52
C ASN A 132 27.05 7.93 8.26
N GLY A 133 27.47 8.86 7.39
CA GLY A 133 28.20 8.56 6.16
C GLY A 133 27.38 7.81 5.11
N ARG A 134 26.04 7.78 5.23
CA ARG A 134 25.15 7.01 4.36
C ARG A 134 24.00 7.87 3.87
N TRP A 135 23.71 7.80 2.58
CA TRP A 135 22.53 8.43 1.99
C TRP A 135 22.02 7.65 0.78
N SER A 136 20.72 7.77 0.52
CA SER A 136 20.05 7.17 -0.62
C SER A 136 19.22 8.23 -1.36
N TRP A 137 19.32 8.27 -2.68
CA TRP A 137 18.63 9.23 -3.53
C TRP A 137 18.20 8.57 -4.86
N HIS A 138 17.22 9.16 -5.54
CA HIS A 138 16.91 8.78 -6.92
C HIS A 138 18.04 9.28 -7.81
N ASP A 139 18.61 8.41 -8.63
CA ASP A 139 19.56 8.83 -9.66
C ASP A 139 19.03 8.39 -11.03
N HIS A 140 18.80 9.34 -11.91
CA HIS A 140 18.25 9.11 -13.26
C HIS A 140 19.23 8.36 -14.17
N ARG A 141 20.49 8.22 -13.74
CA ARG A 141 21.49 7.35 -14.39
C ARG A 141 21.37 5.91 -13.93
N ALA A 142 20.59 5.62 -12.89
CA ALA A 142 20.46 4.28 -12.33
C ALA A 142 19.18 3.56 -12.77
N HIS A 143 18.32 4.14 -13.60
CA HIS A 143 17.10 3.47 -14.04
C HIS A 143 16.55 4.00 -15.36
N TRP A 144 15.62 3.23 -15.93
CA TRP A 144 14.90 3.63 -17.13
C TRP A 144 13.97 4.83 -16.85
N MET A 145 14.20 5.93 -17.54
CA MET A 145 13.56 7.23 -17.30
C MET A 145 12.20 7.43 -17.98
N GLN A 146 11.61 6.40 -18.57
CA GLN A 146 10.30 6.50 -19.22
C GLN A 146 9.28 5.56 -18.57
N GLN A 147 8.03 5.99 -18.52
CA GLN A 147 6.92 5.13 -18.08
C GLN A 147 6.58 4.06 -19.12
N THR A 148 6.86 4.34 -20.39
CA THR A 148 6.74 3.36 -21.48
C THR A 148 7.93 2.41 -21.48
N ARG A 149 7.67 1.14 -21.75
CA ARG A 149 8.72 0.12 -21.89
C ARG A 149 9.73 0.49 -23.00
N PRO A 150 11.01 0.15 -22.86
CA PRO A 150 12.02 0.40 -23.89
C PRO A 150 11.63 -0.26 -25.21
N PHE A 151 11.68 0.51 -26.30
CA PHE A 151 11.29 0.03 -27.62
C PHE A 151 12.29 -1.00 -28.16
N GLY A 152 11.80 -2.12 -28.68
CA GLY A 152 12.62 -3.16 -29.29
C GLY A 152 13.43 -4.02 -28.31
N GLN A 153 13.25 -3.83 -27.00
CA GLN A 153 13.89 -4.62 -25.95
C GLN A 153 12.91 -5.64 -25.35
N SER A 154 13.47 -6.62 -24.66
CA SER A 154 12.76 -7.72 -24.02
C SER A 154 13.45 -8.16 -22.73
N ALA A 155 12.81 -9.08 -22.00
CA ALA A 155 13.41 -9.65 -20.79
C ALA A 155 14.75 -10.34 -21.11
N GLY A 156 15.78 -10.00 -20.34
CA GLY A 156 17.16 -10.42 -20.54
C GLY A 156 18.06 -9.34 -21.16
N ASP A 157 17.48 -8.33 -21.81
CA ASP A 157 18.26 -7.27 -22.45
C ASP A 157 18.77 -6.23 -21.44
N GLN A 158 20.00 -5.77 -21.63
CA GLN A 158 20.53 -4.57 -20.98
C GLN A 158 19.90 -3.34 -21.65
N ILE A 159 19.14 -2.57 -20.87
CA ILE A 159 18.36 -1.45 -21.38
C ILE A 159 19.00 -0.09 -21.09
N LEU A 160 19.98 -0.07 -20.19
CA LEU A 160 20.70 1.12 -19.78
C LEU A 160 22.10 0.76 -19.27
N GLU A 161 23.05 1.65 -19.53
CA GLU A 161 24.35 1.72 -18.89
C GLU A 161 24.73 3.18 -18.71
N ALA A 162 25.16 3.56 -17.51
CA ALA A 162 25.55 4.92 -17.19
C ALA A 162 26.55 4.95 -16.03
N VAL A 163 27.15 6.12 -15.81
CA VAL A 163 28.17 6.34 -14.79
C VAL A 163 27.72 7.42 -13.82
N VAL A 164 27.82 7.14 -12.52
CA VAL A 164 27.71 8.13 -11.45
C VAL A 164 29.15 8.56 -11.08
N PRO A 165 29.60 9.76 -11.46
CA PRO A 165 30.92 10.25 -11.13
C PRO A 165 30.98 10.74 -9.69
N LEU A 166 32.04 10.33 -9.01
CA LEU A 166 32.39 10.71 -7.65
C LEU A 166 33.78 11.35 -7.63
N GLN A 167 34.02 12.19 -6.64
CA GLN A 167 35.37 12.58 -6.24
C GLN A 167 35.62 12.05 -4.83
N VAL A 168 36.48 11.03 -4.70
CA VAL A 168 36.83 10.36 -3.43
C VAL A 168 38.22 10.82 -3.01
N ASP A 169 38.31 11.54 -1.88
CA ASP A 169 39.56 12.09 -1.35
C ASP A 169 40.37 12.88 -2.41
N GLY A 170 39.64 13.60 -3.29
CA GLY A 170 40.20 14.39 -4.40
C GLY A 170 40.50 13.61 -5.69
N VAL A 171 40.29 12.29 -5.71
CA VAL A 171 40.48 11.42 -6.89
C VAL A 171 39.14 11.18 -7.58
N GLU A 172 39.09 11.31 -8.90
CA GLU A 172 37.90 10.96 -9.69
C GLU A 172 37.67 9.44 -9.65
N VAL A 173 36.44 9.04 -9.33
CA VAL A 173 35.99 7.65 -9.27
C VAL A 173 34.66 7.53 -10.01
N ASP A 174 34.62 6.64 -11.00
CA ASP A 174 33.43 6.35 -11.78
C ASP A 174 32.74 5.09 -11.27
N VAL A 175 31.44 5.21 -10.99
CA VAL A 175 30.58 4.08 -10.61
C VAL A 175 29.68 3.73 -11.80
N THR A 176 29.96 2.60 -12.45
CA THR A 176 29.17 2.12 -13.59
C THR A 176 27.98 1.32 -13.12
N ILE A 177 26.80 1.73 -13.55
CA ILE A 177 25.52 1.07 -13.29
C ILE A 177 24.93 0.60 -14.61
N ILE A 178 24.49 -0.66 -14.66
CA ILE A 178 23.67 -1.17 -15.76
C ILE A 178 22.25 -1.44 -15.26
N SER A 179 21.28 -1.47 -16.17
CA SER A 179 19.92 -1.91 -15.88
C SER A 179 19.50 -2.98 -16.89
N THR A 180 18.96 -4.09 -16.37
CA THR A 180 18.53 -5.25 -17.17
C THR A 180 17.04 -5.50 -16.97
N TRP A 181 16.31 -5.72 -18.07
CA TRP A 181 14.90 -6.09 -17.99
C TRP A 181 14.73 -7.52 -17.49
N GLN A 182 14.03 -7.68 -16.37
CA GLN A 182 13.72 -8.95 -15.75
C GLN A 182 12.47 -9.64 -16.33
N PRO A 183 12.43 -10.98 -16.35
CA PRO A 183 11.24 -11.71 -16.75
C PRO A 183 10.08 -11.51 -15.77
N GLU A 184 8.86 -11.66 -16.27
CA GLU A 184 7.65 -11.60 -15.45
C GLU A 184 7.66 -12.68 -14.35
N PRO A 185 7.10 -12.37 -13.16
CA PRO A 185 7.07 -13.32 -12.06
C PRO A 185 6.07 -14.45 -12.35
N SER A 186 6.23 -15.57 -11.64
CA SER A 186 5.22 -16.64 -11.68
C SER A 186 3.85 -16.13 -11.20
N PRO A 187 2.75 -16.42 -11.91
CA PRO A 187 1.40 -16.02 -11.50
C PRO A 187 0.82 -16.91 -10.40
N VAL A 188 1.47 -18.03 -10.06
CA VAL A 188 0.95 -19.02 -9.09
C VAL A 188 0.63 -18.41 -7.71
N PRO A 189 1.48 -17.57 -7.09
CA PRO A 189 1.17 -16.98 -5.79
C PRO A 189 -0.03 -16.04 -5.85
N VAL A 190 -0.23 -15.33 -6.97
CA VAL A 190 -1.40 -14.47 -7.19
C VAL A 190 -2.67 -15.31 -7.21
N TRP A 191 -2.72 -16.37 -8.00
CA TRP A 191 -3.88 -17.26 -8.05
C TRP A 191 -4.14 -17.97 -6.73
N GLY A 192 -3.08 -18.41 -6.04
CA GLY A 192 -3.18 -18.99 -4.71
C GLY A 192 -3.76 -18.01 -3.68
N GLY A 193 -3.30 -16.76 -3.70
CA GLY A 193 -3.84 -15.69 -2.86
C GLY A 193 -5.30 -15.38 -3.16
N LEU A 194 -5.65 -15.19 -4.44
CA LEU A 194 -7.03 -14.94 -4.86
C LEU A 194 -7.97 -16.05 -4.39
N LEU A 195 -7.59 -17.31 -4.57
CA LEU A 195 -8.35 -18.48 -4.13
C LEU A 195 -8.47 -18.53 -2.60
N ALA A 196 -7.38 -18.30 -1.87
CA ALA A 196 -7.38 -18.28 -0.42
C ALA A 196 -8.34 -17.20 0.13
N GLY A 197 -8.27 -15.97 -0.39
CA GLY A 197 -9.16 -14.89 0.02
C GLY A 197 -10.63 -15.19 -0.29
N LEU A 198 -10.91 -15.80 -1.45
CA LEU A 198 -12.27 -16.26 -1.80
C LEU A 198 -12.78 -17.33 -0.82
N ILE A 199 -11.95 -18.32 -0.48
CA ILE A 199 -12.30 -19.36 0.50
C ILE A 199 -12.64 -18.74 1.86
N LEU A 200 -11.84 -17.77 2.33
CA LEU A 200 -12.10 -17.07 3.59
C LEU A 200 -13.42 -16.29 3.53
N ALA A 201 -13.69 -15.58 2.44
CA ALA A 201 -14.94 -14.84 2.25
C ALA A 201 -16.17 -15.77 2.22
N VAL A 202 -16.08 -16.89 1.49
CA VAL A 202 -17.13 -17.91 1.42
C VAL A 202 -17.33 -18.59 2.77
N GLY A 203 -16.27 -18.90 3.51
CA GLY A 203 -16.34 -19.40 4.87
C GLY A 203 -17.01 -18.41 5.83
N THR A 204 -16.70 -17.12 5.68
CA THR A 204 -17.32 -16.03 6.45
C THR A 204 -18.82 -15.95 6.17
N TRP A 205 -19.23 -16.13 4.91
CA TRP A 205 -20.62 -16.32 4.56
C TRP A 205 -21.20 -17.57 5.24
N PHE A 206 -20.66 -18.77 5.07
CA PHE A 206 -21.31 -19.95 5.66
C PHE A 206 -21.36 -19.95 7.20
N THR A 207 -20.41 -19.30 7.86
CA THR A 207 -20.37 -19.18 9.33
C THR A 207 -21.12 -17.98 9.88
N ARG A 208 -21.68 -17.12 9.02
CA ARG A 208 -22.36 -15.85 9.35
C ARG A 208 -23.46 -15.90 10.41
N ALA A 209 -24.05 -17.07 10.66
CA ALA A 209 -25.02 -17.24 11.76
C ALA A 209 -24.35 -17.13 13.14
N LYS A 210 -23.05 -17.42 13.22
CA LYS A 210 -22.21 -17.35 14.41
C LYS A 210 -21.20 -16.21 14.22
N LEU A 211 -21.43 -15.07 14.88
CA LEU A 211 -20.64 -13.84 14.70
C LEU A 211 -19.14 -14.04 14.93
N LEU A 212 -18.76 -14.81 15.97
CA LEU A 212 -17.37 -15.02 16.32
C LEU A 212 -16.58 -15.76 15.22
N PRO A 213 -16.98 -16.97 14.76
CA PRO A 213 -16.34 -17.64 13.63
C PRO A 213 -16.21 -16.78 12.36
N ALA A 214 -17.23 -16.00 12.03
CA ALA A 214 -17.24 -15.15 10.85
C ALA A 214 -16.12 -14.08 10.90
N VAL A 215 -15.91 -13.44 12.05
CA VAL A 215 -14.83 -12.44 12.20
C VAL A 215 -13.46 -13.11 12.31
N VAL A 216 -13.35 -14.26 12.99
CA VAL A 216 -12.07 -14.99 13.14
C VAL A 216 -11.50 -15.42 11.79
N LEU A 217 -12.34 -15.74 10.80
CA LEU A 217 -11.91 -16.09 9.44
C LEU A 217 -11.22 -14.94 8.69
N THR A 218 -11.30 -13.70 9.17
CA THR A 218 -10.56 -12.57 8.57
C THR A 218 -9.08 -12.56 8.95
N LEU A 219 -8.73 -13.16 10.10
CA LEU A 219 -7.39 -13.03 10.70
C LEU A 219 -6.24 -13.52 9.79
N PRO A 220 -6.36 -14.61 9.01
CA PRO A 220 -5.27 -15.03 8.12
C PRO A 220 -4.93 -13.96 7.06
N ALA A 221 -5.95 -13.34 6.45
CA ALA A 221 -5.75 -12.29 5.45
C ALA A 221 -5.16 -11.03 6.09
N VAL A 222 -5.67 -10.63 7.26
CA VAL A 222 -5.14 -9.49 8.03
C VAL A 222 -3.70 -9.71 8.44
N ALA A 223 -3.36 -10.87 8.97
CA ALA A 223 -2.01 -11.19 9.42
C ALA A 223 -1.01 -11.21 8.26
N ALA A 224 -1.39 -11.82 7.12
CA ALA A 224 -0.54 -11.83 5.93
C ALA A 224 -0.33 -10.42 5.36
N ALA A 225 -1.38 -9.61 5.28
CA ALA A 225 -1.30 -8.23 4.80
C ALA A 225 -0.44 -7.36 5.73
N LEU A 226 -0.61 -7.50 7.05
CA LEU A 226 0.20 -6.77 8.03
C LEU A 226 1.66 -7.20 7.97
N LEU A 227 1.94 -8.50 7.87
CA LEU A 227 3.30 -8.99 7.75
C LEU A 227 3.96 -8.51 6.44
N ALA A 228 3.31 -8.64 5.30
CA ALA A 228 3.85 -8.16 4.02
C ALA A 228 4.06 -6.62 4.03
N GLY A 229 3.09 -5.89 4.57
CA GLY A 229 3.12 -4.43 4.68
C GLY A 229 4.23 -3.90 5.59
N THR A 230 4.39 -4.50 6.77
CA THR A 230 5.46 -4.17 7.71
C THR A 230 6.83 -4.53 7.15
N TRP A 231 6.98 -5.71 6.55
CA TRP A 231 8.24 -6.13 5.94
C TRP A 231 8.69 -5.14 4.88
N GLN A 232 7.79 -4.78 3.95
CA GLN A 232 8.11 -3.80 2.93
C GLN A 232 8.46 -2.42 3.51
N TYR A 233 7.72 -1.96 4.52
CA TYR A 233 8.00 -0.67 5.15
C TYR A 233 9.41 -0.58 5.75
N PHE A 234 9.94 -1.70 6.28
CA PHE A 234 11.27 -1.77 6.87
C PHE A 234 12.37 -2.26 5.93
N SER A 235 12.04 -2.62 4.68
CA SER A 235 13.04 -3.12 3.71
C SER A 235 13.92 -2.01 3.16
N LEU A 236 13.45 -0.76 3.22
CA LEU A 236 14.19 0.39 2.72
C LEU A 236 14.50 1.38 3.83
N PRO A 237 15.61 2.12 3.72
CA PRO A 237 15.97 3.16 4.68
C PRO A 237 14.89 4.25 4.82
N SER A 238 14.79 4.87 5.99
CA SER A 238 13.77 5.90 6.24
C SER A 238 13.88 7.13 5.33
N GLU A 239 15.08 7.47 4.88
CA GLU A 239 15.33 8.58 3.95
C GLU A 239 14.68 8.37 2.58
N THR A 240 14.35 7.13 2.19
CA THR A 240 13.60 6.83 0.96
C THR A 240 12.08 6.98 1.14
N ALA A 241 11.64 7.49 2.30
CA ALA A 241 10.25 7.76 2.66
C ALA A 241 9.26 6.60 2.38
N PRO A 242 9.49 5.38 2.89
CA PRO A 242 8.57 4.27 2.69
C PRO A 242 7.15 4.62 3.14
N ARG A 243 6.12 4.23 2.36
CA ARG A 243 4.74 4.69 2.61
C ARG A 243 4.18 4.10 3.92
N LEU A 244 3.80 4.95 4.86
CA LEU A 244 3.19 4.48 6.13
C LEU A 244 1.95 3.60 5.91
N MET A 245 1.17 3.89 4.87
CA MET A 245 -0.02 3.13 4.49
C MET A 245 0.24 1.63 4.23
N TRP A 246 1.48 1.22 3.90
CA TRP A 246 1.81 -0.19 3.67
C TRP A 246 1.50 -1.05 4.91
N TRP A 247 1.63 -0.52 6.14
CA TRP A 247 1.32 -1.29 7.36
C TRP A 247 0.15 -0.72 8.18
N ILE A 248 -0.17 0.57 8.05
CA ILE A 248 -1.26 1.19 8.80
C ILE A 248 -2.63 0.60 8.43
N LEU A 249 -2.95 0.42 7.15
CA LEU A 249 -4.27 -0.10 6.75
C LEU A 249 -4.50 -1.53 7.29
N PRO A 250 -3.55 -2.48 7.16
CA PRO A 250 -3.68 -3.79 7.81
C PRO A 250 -3.70 -3.74 9.34
N ALA A 251 -3.01 -2.78 9.97
CA ALA A 251 -3.06 -2.60 11.43
C ALA A 251 -4.45 -2.12 11.89
N ILE A 252 -5.08 -1.19 11.16
CA ILE A 252 -6.47 -0.78 11.39
C ILE A 252 -7.41 -1.97 11.19
N ALA A 253 -7.19 -2.79 10.15
CA ALA A 253 -7.96 -4.01 9.93
C ALA A 253 -7.81 -4.97 11.14
N LEU A 254 -6.61 -5.14 11.69
CA LEU A 254 -6.39 -5.95 12.90
C LEU A 254 -7.17 -5.44 14.11
N VAL A 255 -7.13 -4.13 14.37
CA VAL A 255 -7.91 -3.51 15.45
C VAL A 255 -9.41 -3.74 15.23
N CYS A 256 -9.90 -3.58 14.00
CA CYS A 256 -11.28 -3.87 13.65
C CYS A 256 -11.63 -5.36 13.85
N SER A 257 -10.76 -6.30 13.49
CA SER A 257 -10.97 -7.73 13.77
C SER A 257 -11.07 -8.01 15.27
N ILE A 258 -10.24 -7.38 16.11
CA ILE A 258 -10.31 -7.51 17.57
C ILE A 258 -11.66 -6.98 18.11
N ILE A 259 -12.08 -5.81 17.65
CA ILE A 259 -13.39 -5.23 18.01
C ILE A 259 -14.53 -6.16 17.58
N GLY A 260 -14.46 -6.70 16.36
CA GLY A 260 -15.47 -7.63 15.83
C GLY A 260 -15.53 -8.93 16.62
N ILE A 261 -14.39 -9.48 17.06
CA ILE A 261 -14.31 -10.66 17.91
C ILE A 261 -14.96 -10.38 19.28
N ALA A 262 -14.60 -9.27 19.93
CA ALA A 262 -15.19 -8.88 21.21
C ALA A 262 -16.71 -8.64 21.10
N ALA A 263 -17.16 -8.02 20.01
CA ALA A 263 -18.58 -7.86 19.69
C ALA A 263 -19.27 -9.21 19.44
N GLY A 264 -18.58 -10.16 18.80
CA GLY A 264 -19.07 -11.53 18.60
C GLY A 264 -19.24 -12.29 19.90
N VAL A 265 -18.29 -12.18 20.84
CA VAL A 265 -18.39 -12.77 22.19
C VAL A 265 -19.57 -12.16 22.95
N THR A 266 -19.74 -10.85 22.88
CA THR A 266 -20.82 -10.12 23.57
C THR A 266 -22.14 -10.08 22.79
N GLN A 267 -22.25 -10.82 21.67
CA GLN A 267 -23.44 -10.91 20.81
C GLN A 267 -23.96 -9.55 20.27
N ARG A 268 -23.07 -8.57 20.12
CA ARG A 268 -23.37 -7.23 19.57
C ARG A 268 -23.29 -7.23 18.04
N ARG A 269 -24.31 -7.80 17.39
CA ARG A 269 -24.34 -8.04 15.93
C ARG A 269 -23.97 -6.83 15.07
N PHE A 270 -24.62 -5.69 15.30
CA PHE A 270 -24.35 -4.49 14.52
C PHE A 270 -22.87 -4.06 14.59
N VAL A 271 -22.25 -4.15 15.76
CA VAL A 271 -20.83 -3.78 15.94
C VAL A 271 -19.93 -4.79 15.23
N ALA A 272 -20.23 -6.09 15.32
CA ALA A 272 -19.48 -7.13 14.63
C ALA A 272 -19.55 -6.98 13.09
N ASP A 273 -20.75 -6.72 12.55
CA ASP A 273 -20.95 -6.54 11.11
C ASP A 273 -20.27 -5.24 10.61
N ALA A 274 -20.33 -4.14 11.38
CA ALA A 274 -19.62 -2.91 11.05
C ALA A 274 -18.10 -3.07 11.09
N ALA A 275 -17.58 -3.79 12.08
CA ALA A 275 -16.16 -4.10 12.18
C ALA A 275 -15.70 -4.99 11.00
N LEU A 276 -16.47 -6.01 10.64
CA LEU A 276 -16.19 -6.85 9.47
C LEU A 276 -16.18 -6.05 8.16
N LEU A 277 -17.09 -5.09 8.01
CA LEU A 277 -17.09 -4.18 6.87
C LEU A 277 -15.79 -3.40 6.78
N LEU A 278 -15.34 -2.81 7.90
CA LEU A 278 -14.09 -2.06 7.93
C LEU A 278 -12.89 -2.95 7.61
N VAL A 279 -12.79 -4.16 8.19
CA VAL A 279 -11.76 -5.13 7.82
C VAL A 279 -11.72 -5.39 6.32
N GLY A 280 -12.89 -5.62 5.71
CA GLY A 280 -13.01 -5.87 4.28
C GLY A 280 -12.54 -4.70 3.42
N VAL A 281 -12.97 -3.49 3.78
CA VAL A 281 -12.61 -2.25 3.06
C VAL A 281 -11.12 -1.96 3.18
N GLU A 282 -10.54 -2.01 4.38
CA GLU A 282 -9.12 -1.75 4.59
C GLU A 282 -8.22 -2.73 3.81
N LEU A 283 -8.55 -4.03 3.81
CA LEU A 283 -7.80 -5.03 3.04
C LEU A 283 -7.95 -4.83 1.53
N ALA A 284 -9.14 -4.51 1.05
CA ALA A 284 -9.38 -4.26 -0.37
C ALA A 284 -8.62 -3.02 -0.86
N ILE A 285 -8.64 -1.93 -0.09
CA ILE A 285 -7.92 -0.69 -0.40
C ILE A 285 -6.41 -0.94 -0.36
N TRP A 286 -5.91 -1.59 0.69
CA TRP A 286 -4.49 -1.95 0.80
C TRP A 286 -4.03 -2.80 -0.38
N GLY A 287 -4.75 -3.88 -0.69
CA GLY A 287 -4.43 -4.74 -1.83
C GLY A 287 -4.49 -4.00 -3.17
N PHE A 288 -5.44 -3.09 -3.34
CA PHE A 288 -5.54 -2.24 -4.53
C PHE A 288 -4.33 -1.31 -4.68
N PHE A 289 -3.84 -0.69 -3.62
CA PHE A 289 -2.65 0.16 -3.68
C PHE A 289 -1.37 -0.61 -3.96
N LYS A 290 -1.32 -1.90 -3.60
CA LYS A 290 -0.19 -2.80 -3.87
C LYS A 290 -0.24 -3.51 -5.22
N ARG A 291 -1.34 -3.37 -5.99
CA ARG A 291 -1.63 -4.20 -7.16
C ARG A 291 -0.54 -4.22 -8.21
N ASP A 292 0.24 -3.15 -8.33
CA ASP A 292 1.31 -3.03 -9.34
C ASP A 292 2.43 -4.07 -9.09
N GLY A 293 2.61 -4.52 -7.85
CA GLY A 293 3.53 -5.59 -7.50
C GLY A 293 3.08 -6.99 -7.89
N LEU A 294 1.82 -7.18 -8.31
CA LEU A 294 1.31 -8.49 -8.71
C LEU A 294 1.96 -8.98 -10.02
N SER A 295 2.28 -8.06 -10.93
CA SER A 295 2.86 -8.37 -12.24
C SER A 295 4.30 -7.89 -12.41
N ALA A 296 4.73 -6.87 -11.66
CA ALA A 296 6.11 -6.39 -11.74
C ALA A 296 7.10 -7.50 -11.39
N ALA A 297 8.25 -7.58 -12.08
CA ALA A 297 9.28 -8.56 -11.76
C ALA A 297 9.81 -8.40 -10.32
N ILE A 298 10.07 -7.15 -9.92
CA ILE A 298 10.66 -6.79 -8.63
C ILE A 298 9.67 -5.96 -7.82
N ILE A 299 9.56 -6.30 -6.54
CA ILE A 299 8.83 -5.52 -5.53
C ILE A 299 9.90 -5.00 -4.56
N PRO A 300 9.88 -3.71 -4.17
CA PRO A 300 10.89 -3.13 -3.28
C PRO A 300 10.68 -3.59 -1.83
N THR A 301 10.95 -4.87 -1.57
CA THR A 301 10.76 -5.54 -0.28
C THR A 301 11.77 -6.68 -0.14
N ASP A 302 12.26 -6.91 1.08
CA ASP A 302 13.09 -8.06 1.44
C ASP A 302 12.25 -9.33 1.66
N ALA A 303 10.92 -9.20 1.68
CA ALA A 303 10.03 -10.34 1.76
C ALA A 303 10.15 -11.20 0.49
N PRO A 304 10.05 -12.54 0.60
CA PRO A 304 9.97 -13.37 -0.59
C PRO A 304 8.84 -12.90 -1.51
N GLY A 305 9.15 -12.62 -2.77
CA GLY A 305 8.19 -12.03 -3.70
C GLY A 305 6.91 -12.85 -3.91
N TRP A 306 6.96 -14.17 -3.70
CA TRP A 306 5.76 -15.02 -3.72
C TRP A 306 4.80 -14.69 -2.55
N PHE A 307 5.34 -14.38 -1.38
CA PHE A 307 4.55 -14.10 -0.18
C PHE A 307 3.82 -12.77 -0.31
N ASP A 308 4.52 -11.71 -0.77
CA ASP A 308 3.90 -10.40 -0.97
C ASP A 308 2.75 -10.45 -1.99
N ARG A 309 2.96 -11.16 -3.10
CA ARG A 309 1.92 -11.37 -4.14
C ARG A 309 0.74 -12.17 -3.62
N LEU A 310 1.00 -13.25 -2.87
CA LEU A 310 -0.06 -14.06 -2.24
C LEU A 310 -0.87 -13.24 -1.24
N ALA A 311 -0.20 -12.50 -0.35
CA ALA A 311 -0.84 -11.66 0.65
C ALA A 311 -1.68 -10.55 0.01
N THR A 312 -1.12 -9.86 -1.00
CA THR A 312 -1.81 -8.81 -1.76
C THR A 312 -3.06 -9.35 -2.46
N ALA A 313 -2.93 -10.45 -3.19
CA ALA A 313 -4.05 -11.07 -3.89
C ALA A 313 -5.14 -11.59 -2.92
N MET A 314 -4.73 -12.20 -1.80
CA MET A 314 -5.64 -12.64 -0.74
C MET A 314 -6.38 -11.48 -0.07
N ALA A 315 -5.71 -10.34 0.15
CA ALA A 315 -6.33 -9.14 0.69
C ALA A 315 -7.36 -8.53 -0.28
N ILE A 316 -7.09 -8.53 -1.60
CA ILE A 316 -8.04 -8.06 -2.61
C ILE A 316 -9.31 -8.92 -2.59
N SER A 317 -9.20 -10.23 -2.83
CA SER A 317 -10.39 -11.09 -2.96
C SER A 317 -11.12 -11.29 -1.63
N GLY A 318 -10.36 -11.49 -0.54
CA GLY A 318 -10.89 -11.60 0.81
C GLY A 318 -11.55 -10.31 1.28
N GLY A 319 -10.87 -9.17 1.10
CA GLY A 319 -11.37 -7.85 1.49
C GLY A 319 -12.70 -7.50 0.84
N VAL A 320 -12.78 -7.64 -0.49
CA VAL A 320 -14.03 -7.44 -1.25
C VAL A 320 -15.12 -8.40 -0.75
N GLY A 321 -14.78 -9.68 -0.56
CA GLY A 321 -15.72 -10.68 -0.07
C GLY A 321 -16.27 -10.37 1.33
N PHE A 322 -15.41 -10.01 2.29
CA PHE A 322 -15.81 -9.62 3.64
C PHE A 322 -16.72 -8.39 3.64
N ALA A 323 -16.39 -7.38 2.83
CA ALA A 323 -17.20 -6.18 2.69
C ALA A 323 -18.61 -6.51 2.13
N ILE A 324 -18.70 -7.36 1.10
CA ILE A 324 -19.98 -7.82 0.54
C ILE A 324 -20.82 -8.55 1.60
N VAL A 325 -20.21 -9.49 2.34
CA VAL A 325 -20.89 -10.23 3.40
C VAL A 325 -21.43 -9.25 4.44
N ALA A 326 -20.61 -8.31 4.92
CA ALA A 326 -21.00 -7.35 5.94
C ALA A 326 -22.12 -6.40 5.47
N VAL A 327 -22.02 -5.84 4.26
CA VAL A 327 -23.07 -4.98 3.67
C VAL A 327 -24.40 -5.73 3.59
N TRP A 328 -24.40 -6.97 3.09
CA TRP A 328 -25.62 -7.76 2.98
C TRP A 328 -26.34 -7.91 4.33
N PHE A 329 -25.59 -8.03 5.43
CA PHE A 329 -26.15 -8.15 6.77
C PHE A 329 -26.63 -6.86 7.39
N LEU A 330 -25.86 -5.78 7.22
CA LEU A 330 -26.25 -4.46 7.72
C LEU A 330 -27.58 -3.99 7.11
N PHE A 331 -27.90 -4.43 5.89
CA PHE A 331 -29.11 -4.04 5.16
C PHE A 331 -30.19 -5.10 5.05
N ARG A 332 -30.01 -6.28 5.67
CA ARG A 332 -31.08 -7.29 5.72
C ARG A 332 -32.20 -6.76 6.63
N LEU A 333 -33.27 -6.25 6.02
CA LEU A 333 -34.47 -5.82 6.74
C LEU A 333 -34.97 -7.00 7.61
N PRO A 334 -35.26 -6.81 8.91
CA PRO A 334 -35.98 -7.82 9.66
C PRO A 334 -37.30 -8.07 8.94
N ALA A 335 -37.54 -9.30 8.50
CA ALA A 335 -38.84 -9.70 7.99
C ALA A 335 -39.88 -9.32 9.07
N LYS A 336 -40.90 -8.55 8.70
CA LYS A 336 -42.04 -8.29 9.58
C LYS A 336 -42.60 -9.63 10.01
N THR A 337 -42.30 -10.08 11.22
CA THR A 337 -43.10 -11.08 11.93
C THR A 337 -44.39 -10.42 12.36
N GLY A 338 -45.26 -10.13 11.39
CA GLY A 338 -46.67 -9.83 11.62
C GLY A 338 -47.41 -11.15 11.77
N ALA A 339 -47.30 -11.77 12.95
CA ALA A 339 -48.29 -12.74 13.38
C ALA A 339 -49.59 -11.96 13.64
N VAL A 340 -50.46 -11.87 12.64
CA VAL A 340 -51.88 -11.65 12.92
C VAL A 340 -52.45 -13.04 13.17
N SER A 341 -52.61 -13.36 14.45
CA SER A 341 -53.50 -14.43 14.89
C SER A 341 -54.92 -13.98 14.53
N GLU A 342 -55.43 -14.42 13.38
CA GLU A 342 -56.88 -14.46 13.16
C GLU A 342 -57.42 -15.66 13.92
N SER A 343 -58.15 -15.37 15.00
CA SER A 343 -58.98 -16.33 15.72
C SER A 343 -60.20 -16.67 14.84
N PRO A 344 -60.68 -17.93 14.80
CA PRO A 344 -61.84 -18.28 14.02
C PRO A 344 -63.11 -17.87 14.76
N VAL A 345 -63.86 -16.89 14.23
CA VAL A 345 -65.26 -16.66 14.64
C VAL A 345 -66.12 -17.69 13.91
N SER A 346 -66.36 -18.78 14.61
CA SER A 346 -67.54 -19.63 14.41
C SER A 346 -68.68 -18.99 15.18
N ASP A 347 -69.69 -18.46 14.50
CA ASP A 347 -71.05 -18.68 14.97
C ASP A 347 -72.08 -18.70 13.84
N SER A 348 -72.95 -19.67 14.01
CA SER A 348 -74.00 -20.25 13.19
C SER A 348 -74.96 -19.29 12.48
N ARG A 349 -75.29 -19.67 11.24
CA ARG A 349 -76.55 -19.34 10.56
C ARG A 349 -77.72 -19.96 11.33
N GLU A 350 -78.72 -19.15 11.68
CA GLU A 350 -80.09 -19.63 11.86
C GLU A 350 -80.96 -19.12 10.70
N GLN A 351 -81.63 -20.08 10.05
CA GLN A 351 -82.74 -19.88 9.12
C GLN A 351 -84.06 -20.03 9.88
N SER A 352 -85.08 -19.34 9.36
CA SER A 352 -86.51 -19.68 9.40
C SER A 352 -87.36 -19.18 10.58
N GLY A 353 -88.40 -18.40 10.24
CA GLY A 353 -89.71 -18.48 10.90
C GLY A 353 -90.43 -17.14 11.09
N SER A 354 -91.27 -16.75 10.14
CA SER A 354 -92.41 -15.83 10.39
C SER A 354 -93.60 -16.67 10.85
N PRO A 355 -94.49 -16.19 11.74
CA PRO A 355 -95.66 -15.46 11.26
C PRO A 355 -96.20 -14.34 12.20
N SER A 356 -96.96 -13.42 11.59
CA SER A 356 -97.89 -12.45 12.20
C SER A 356 -99.00 -13.15 13.03
N PRO A 357 -99.73 -12.49 13.97
CA PRO A 357 -100.85 -11.61 13.58
C PRO A 357 -101.22 -10.43 14.54
N ALA A 358 -102.05 -9.49 13.99
CA ALA A 358 -103.20 -8.75 14.59
C ALA A 358 -103.02 -7.92 15.89
N HIS A 359 -103.63 -6.76 16.18
CA HIS A 359 -104.62 -5.79 15.65
C HIS A 359 -104.61 -4.61 16.68
N PRO A 360 -105.39 -3.50 16.58
CA PRO A 360 -106.42 -3.09 15.62
C PRO A 360 -106.01 -1.96 14.67
#